data_AF-A0A837NTN7-F1
#
_entry.id   AF-A0A837NTN7-F1
#
_cell.length_a   1.000
_cell.length_b   1.000
_cell.length_c   1.000
_cell.angle_alpha   90.00
_cell.angle_beta   90.00
_cell.angle_gamma   90.00
#
_symmetry.space_group_name_H-M   'P 1'
#
loop_
_entity.id
_entity.type
_entity.pdbx_description
1 polymer ?
#
loop_
_entity_poly.entity_id
_entity_poly.type
_entity_poly.pdbx_seq_one_letter_code
_entity_poly.pdbx_strand_id
1 'polypeptide(L)'
;MKDKGFTLIEMILAIVVSSIVLLGVANFTELGMRGYFGSVERFRLQTEARFVLEKLSREVRHAVPNLFPASVSSGCVSFYPIVDSGFYAISGADINFLVSDTGATSSSLQSMSLVINPTRPHTDINELNNIYPLNNVTPPSVSAAYFSIPNGANTLISESVGKRHYIFDSNNLVEYCLANSNLLTRNGVTISDRVMSENSTLSYQPADVQSNGVVELILEFAENNESTVFEQEIQVINVP
;
A
#
# COMPACT_ATOMS: atom_id res chain seq x y z
N MET A 1 -45.57 -59.18 -34.87
CA MET A 1 -45.82 -58.47 -33.60
C MET A 1 -46.66 -57.26 -33.93
N LYS A 2 -47.74 -56.99 -33.19
CA LYS A 2 -48.66 -55.88 -33.47
C LYS A 2 -48.13 -54.66 -32.72
N ASP A 3 -47.54 -53.71 -33.42
CA ASP A 3 -47.10 -52.46 -32.82
C ASP A 3 -48.31 -51.72 -32.27
N LYS A 4 -48.35 -51.55 -30.95
CA LYS A 4 -49.38 -50.73 -30.29
C LYS A 4 -48.93 -49.27 -30.40
N GLY A 5 -49.67 -48.47 -31.16
CA GLY A 5 -49.47 -47.02 -31.21
C GLY A 5 -49.92 -46.34 -29.92
N PHE A 6 -49.37 -45.15 -29.66
CA PHE A 6 -49.74 -44.30 -28.53
C PHE A 6 -51.16 -43.76 -28.68
N THR A 7 -51.88 -43.63 -27.57
CA THR A 7 -53.21 -43.02 -27.56
C THR A 7 -53.10 -41.49 -27.46
N LEU A 8 -54.10 -40.76 -27.97
CA LEU A 8 -54.13 -39.29 -27.90
C LEU A 8 -53.98 -38.78 -26.46
N ILE A 9 -54.62 -39.44 -25.49
CA ILE A 9 -54.59 -39.03 -24.08
C ILE A 9 -53.20 -39.21 -23.46
N GLU A 10 -52.46 -40.23 -23.89
CA GLU A 10 -51.10 -40.53 -23.44
C GLU A 10 -50.11 -39.47 -23.94
N MET A 11 -50.30 -38.98 -25.17
CA MET A 11 -49.53 -37.88 -25.73
C MET A 11 -49.81 -36.55 -24.99
N ILE A 12 -51.08 -36.26 -24.68
CA ILE A 12 -51.47 -35.04 -23.94
C ILE A 12 -50.87 -35.06 -22.53
N LEU A 13 -51.00 -36.20 -21.81
CA LEU A 13 -50.42 -36.37 -20.48
C LEU A 13 -48.90 -36.19 -20.49
N ALA A 14 -48.21 -36.76 -21.49
CA ALA A 14 -46.77 -36.58 -21.63
C ALA A 14 -46.37 -35.11 -21.80
N ILE A 15 -47.05 -34.36 -22.68
CA ILE A 15 -46.77 -32.94 -22.91
C ILE A 15 -46.97 -32.11 -21.64
N VAL A 16 -48.07 -32.34 -20.92
CA VAL A 16 -48.38 -31.60 -19.68
C VAL A 16 -47.34 -31.88 -18.59
N VAL A 17 -47.01 -33.15 -18.36
CA VAL A 17 -46.01 -33.54 -17.35
C VAL A 17 -44.63 -33.01 -17.71
N SER A 18 -44.20 -33.15 -18.97
CA SER A 18 -42.92 -32.60 -19.44
C SER A 18 -42.85 -31.08 -19.27
N SER A 19 -43.94 -30.36 -19.53
CA SER A 19 -43.99 -28.90 -19.36
C SER A 19 -43.76 -28.49 -17.91
N ILE A 20 -44.41 -29.16 -16.95
CA ILE A 20 -44.25 -28.87 -15.52
C ILE A 20 -42.81 -29.16 -15.07
N VAL A 21 -42.24 -30.29 -15.50
CA VAL A 21 -40.86 -30.66 -15.16
C VAL A 21 -39.85 -29.66 -15.75
N LEU A 22 -40.01 -29.29 -17.02
CA LEU A 22 -39.13 -28.32 -17.68
C LEU A 22 -39.17 -26.95 -16.99
N LEU A 23 -40.34 -26.47 -16.57
CA LEU A 23 -40.46 -25.24 -15.79
C LEU A 23 -39.76 -25.35 -14.43
N GLY A 24 -39.89 -26.48 -13.74
CA GLY A 24 -39.20 -26.73 -12.49
C GLY A 24 -37.68 -26.70 -12.64
N VAL A 25 -37.14 -27.39 -13.66
CA VAL A 25 -35.70 -27.42 -13.96
C VAL A 25 -35.18 -26.04 -14.35
N ALA A 26 -35.93 -25.28 -15.15
CA ALA A 26 -35.56 -23.93 -15.57
C ALA A 26 -35.41 -23.01 -14.35
N ASN A 27 -36.42 -22.96 -13.47
CA ASN A 27 -36.39 -22.12 -12.26
C ASN A 27 -35.25 -22.51 -11.30
N PHE A 28 -35.03 -23.82 -11.11
CA PHE A 28 -33.94 -24.30 -10.26
C PHE A 28 -32.57 -23.90 -10.83
N THR A 29 -32.40 -24.03 -12.15
CA THR A 29 -31.15 -23.66 -12.83
C THR A 29 -30.92 -22.15 -12.76
N GLU A 30 -31.95 -21.34 -12.96
CA GLU A 30 -31.88 -19.88 -12.82
C GLU A 30 -31.43 -19.46 -11.41
N LEU A 31 -32.05 -20.03 -10.38
CA LEU A 31 -31.69 -19.75 -8.99
C LEU A 31 -30.23 -20.16 -8.70
N GLY A 32 -29.80 -21.33 -9.19
CA GLY A 32 -28.43 -21.81 -9.05
C GLY A 32 -27.41 -20.88 -9.74
N MET A 33 -27.72 -20.43 -10.96
CA MET A 33 -26.88 -19.47 -11.69
C MET A 33 -26.79 -18.12 -10.97
N ARG A 34 -27.91 -17.57 -10.49
CA ARG A 34 -27.93 -16.32 -9.71
C ARG A 34 -27.08 -16.42 -8.44
N GLY A 35 -27.19 -17.53 -7.71
CA GLY A 35 -26.38 -17.78 -6.51
C GLY A 35 -24.88 -17.89 -6.82
N TYR A 36 -24.53 -18.56 -7.92
CA TYR A 36 -23.14 -18.66 -8.39
C TYR A 36 -22.56 -17.28 -8.73
N PHE A 37 -23.25 -16.48 -9.54
CA PHE A 37 -22.77 -15.13 -9.89
C PHE A 37 -22.64 -14.21 -8.67
N GLY A 38 -23.59 -14.27 -7.72
CA GLY A 38 -23.48 -13.52 -6.46
C GLY A 38 -22.24 -13.90 -5.65
N SER A 39 -21.90 -15.20 -5.62
CA SER A 39 -20.72 -15.69 -4.92
C SER A 39 -19.42 -15.28 -5.63
N VAL A 40 -19.39 -15.28 -6.96
CA VAL A 40 -18.25 -14.82 -7.75
C VAL A 40 -18.00 -13.32 -7.53
N GLU A 41 -19.05 -12.49 -7.51
CA GLU A 41 -18.88 -11.05 -7.29
C GLU A 41 -18.36 -10.74 -5.89
N ARG A 42 -18.94 -11.36 -4.85
CA ARG A 42 -18.43 -11.25 -3.48
C ARG A 42 -16.97 -11.67 -3.37
N PHE A 43 -16.61 -12.77 -4.02
CA PHE A 43 -15.22 -13.24 -4.04
C PHE A 43 -14.29 -12.23 -4.72
N ARG A 44 -14.73 -11.59 -5.81
CA ARG A 44 -13.98 -10.56 -6.50
C ARG A 44 -13.77 -9.33 -5.61
N LEU A 45 -14.83 -8.83 -4.96
CA LEU A 45 -14.76 -7.70 -4.02
C LEU A 45 -13.80 -7.96 -2.85
N GLN A 46 -13.89 -9.15 -2.24
CA GLN A 46 -13.00 -9.56 -1.14
C GLN A 46 -11.53 -9.68 -1.59
N THR A 47 -11.30 -10.19 -2.81
CA THR A 47 -9.95 -10.32 -3.38
C THR A 47 -9.34 -8.95 -3.65
N GLU A 48 -10.12 -8.02 -4.19
CA GLU A 48 -9.70 -6.64 -4.44
C GLU A 48 -9.36 -5.92 -3.13
N ALA A 49 -10.25 -6.00 -2.12
CA ALA A 49 -10.01 -5.43 -0.80
C ALA A 49 -8.71 -5.96 -0.17
N ARG A 50 -8.52 -7.28 -0.21
CA ARG A 50 -7.30 -7.90 0.31
C ARG A 50 -6.05 -7.44 -0.45
N PHE A 51 -6.13 -7.31 -1.78
CA PHE A 51 -5.02 -6.81 -2.58
C PHE A 51 -4.65 -5.37 -2.18
N VAL A 52 -5.63 -4.49 -2.05
CA VAL A 52 -5.44 -3.09 -1.65
C VAL A 52 -4.79 -3.00 -0.27
N LEU A 53 -5.37 -3.69 0.73
CA LEU A 53 -4.88 -3.69 2.10
C LEU A 53 -3.45 -4.24 2.21
N GLU A 54 -3.16 -5.36 1.55
CA GLU A 54 -1.82 -5.96 1.53
C GLU A 54 -0.80 -5.07 0.82
N LYS A 55 -1.17 -4.46 -0.31
CA LYS A 55 -0.30 -3.55 -1.05
C LYS A 55 0.04 -2.32 -0.23
N LEU A 56 -0.96 -1.66 0.35
CA LEU A 56 -0.78 -0.48 1.19
C LEU A 56 0.05 -0.85 2.43
N SER A 57 -0.32 -1.92 3.12
CA SER A 57 0.42 -2.40 4.31
C SER A 57 1.89 -2.68 4.03
N ARG A 58 2.21 -3.33 2.90
CA ARG A 58 3.61 -3.59 2.51
C ARG A 58 4.36 -2.32 2.18
N GLU A 59 3.76 -1.38 1.45
CA GLU A 59 4.44 -0.13 1.11
C GLU A 59 4.67 0.76 2.34
N VAL A 60 3.69 0.86 3.25
CA VAL A 60 3.83 1.60 4.52
C VAL A 60 4.89 0.98 5.43
N ARG A 61 4.99 -0.35 5.50
CA ARG A 61 6.05 -1.03 6.27
C ARG A 61 7.46 -0.76 5.71
N HIS A 62 7.56 -0.36 4.45
CA HIS A 62 8.81 0.06 3.81
C HIS A 62 8.93 1.59 3.71
N ALA A 63 8.13 2.35 4.45
CA ALA A 63 8.29 3.79 4.57
C ALA A 63 9.49 4.14 5.46
N VAL A 64 10.10 5.29 5.19
CA VAL A 64 11.09 5.89 6.08
C VAL A 64 10.43 6.17 7.44
N PRO A 65 11.04 5.76 8.57
CA PRO A 65 10.42 5.91 9.88
C PRO A 65 10.07 7.36 10.20
N ASN A 66 8.87 7.59 10.75
CA ASN A 66 8.33 8.90 11.17
C ASN A 66 8.32 9.98 10.08
N LEU A 67 8.48 9.61 8.81
CA LEU A 67 8.50 10.51 7.68
C LEU A 67 7.21 10.37 6.85
N PHE A 68 6.14 10.93 7.41
CA PHE A 68 4.80 10.96 6.83
C PHE A 68 4.37 12.42 6.69
N PRO A 69 4.67 13.07 5.55
CA PRO A 69 4.26 14.43 5.29
C PRO A 69 2.74 14.61 5.46
N ALA A 70 2.32 15.82 5.83
CA ALA A 70 0.89 16.12 5.86
C ALA A 70 0.33 16.01 4.45
N SER A 71 -0.71 15.20 4.28
CA SER A 71 -1.40 15.08 3.01
C SER A 71 -1.93 16.44 2.54
N VAL A 72 -1.84 16.68 1.22
CA VAL A 72 -2.37 17.88 0.56
C VAL A 72 -3.91 17.94 0.64
N SER A 73 -4.57 16.81 0.88
CA SER A 73 -6.02 16.68 1.04
C SER A 73 -6.45 15.80 2.23
N SER A 74 -7.57 16.13 2.87
CA SER A 74 -8.18 15.26 3.89
C SER A 74 -8.47 13.87 3.32
N GLY A 75 -8.09 12.80 4.03
CA GLY A 75 -8.34 11.42 3.57
C GLY A 75 -7.22 10.78 2.74
N CYS A 76 -5.99 11.31 2.81
CA CYS A 76 -4.81 10.63 2.28
C CYS A 76 -3.72 10.40 3.31
N VAL A 77 -2.89 9.41 3.03
CA VAL A 77 -1.65 9.12 3.74
C VAL A 77 -0.51 9.14 2.74
N SER A 78 0.51 9.95 3.02
CA SER A 78 1.71 10.07 2.20
C SER A 78 2.97 9.73 2.98
N PHE A 79 3.94 9.11 2.29
CA PHE A 79 5.21 8.69 2.87
C PHE A 79 6.28 8.53 1.79
N TYR A 80 7.55 8.56 2.22
CA TYR A 80 8.68 8.24 1.35
C TYR A 80 9.10 6.78 1.53
N PRO A 81 9.13 5.97 0.47
CA PRO A 81 9.67 4.61 0.53
C PRO A 81 11.18 4.63 0.75
N ILE A 82 11.67 3.67 1.54
CA ILE A 82 13.11 3.41 1.68
C ILE A 82 13.63 2.86 0.34
N VAL A 83 14.60 3.54 -0.25
CA VAL A 83 15.33 3.09 -1.43
C VAL A 83 16.51 2.22 -1.01
N ASP A 84 17.25 2.65 0.01
CA ASP A 84 18.33 1.88 0.60
C ASP A 84 18.46 2.19 2.10
N SER A 85 19.13 1.33 2.84
CA SER A 85 19.41 1.54 4.26
C SER A 85 20.73 0.88 4.62
N GLY A 86 21.44 1.47 5.57
CA GLY A 86 22.74 0.94 5.94
C GLY A 86 23.28 1.57 7.20
N PHE A 87 24.59 1.40 7.37
CA PHE A 87 25.33 1.98 8.48
C PHE A 87 26.09 3.22 8.03
N TYR A 88 26.22 4.17 8.95
CA TYR A 88 27.08 5.33 8.79
C TYR A 88 28.15 5.37 9.88
N ALA A 89 29.23 6.09 9.62
CA ALA A 89 30.29 6.39 10.57
C ALA A 89 30.64 7.87 10.46
N ILE A 90 31.08 8.47 11.56
CA ILE A 90 31.55 9.85 11.58
C ILE A 90 33.07 9.83 11.54
N SER A 91 33.68 10.62 10.66
CA SER A 91 35.13 10.77 10.56
C SER A 91 35.47 12.25 10.48
N GLY A 92 35.93 12.82 11.59
CA GLY A 92 36.14 14.27 11.69
C GLY A 92 34.83 15.03 11.50
N ALA A 93 34.77 15.88 10.47
CA ALA A 93 33.57 16.64 10.13
C ALA A 93 32.61 15.90 9.18
N ASP A 94 33.00 14.74 8.67
CA ASP A 94 32.29 14.07 7.58
C ASP A 94 31.43 12.90 8.09
N ILE A 95 30.32 12.64 7.38
CA ILE A 95 29.50 11.44 7.56
C ILE A 95 29.81 10.49 6.42
N ASN A 96 30.34 9.32 6.75
CA ASN A 96 30.63 8.25 5.81
C ASN A 96 29.52 7.21 5.86
N PHE A 97 29.03 6.75 4.71
CA PHE A 97 27.92 5.81 4.65
C PHE A 97 28.12 4.77 3.54
N LEU A 98 27.49 3.62 3.73
CA LEU A 98 27.50 2.52 2.77
C LEU A 98 26.16 2.46 2.04
N VAL A 99 26.23 2.12 0.76
CA VAL A 99 25.08 1.82 -0.10
C VAL A 99 25.15 0.35 -0.46
N SER A 100 24.02 -0.34 -0.48
CA SER A 100 23.93 -1.78 -0.78
C SER A 100 24.25 -2.08 -2.26
N ASP A 101 23.90 -1.16 -3.17
CA ASP A 101 24.22 -1.28 -4.58
C ASP A 101 25.72 -1.04 -4.85
N THR A 102 26.42 -2.11 -5.20
CA THR A 102 27.84 -2.08 -5.58
C THR A 102 28.15 -1.28 -6.86
N GLY A 103 27.14 -0.99 -7.68
CA GLY A 103 27.23 -0.14 -8.87
C GLY A 103 26.88 1.32 -8.61
N ALA A 104 26.56 1.70 -7.37
CA ALA A 104 26.16 3.06 -7.04
C ALA A 104 27.28 4.06 -7.38
N THR A 105 26.87 5.21 -7.92
CA THR A 105 27.74 6.33 -8.26
C THR A 105 27.21 7.59 -7.59
N SER A 106 28.03 8.65 -7.51
CA SER A 106 27.51 9.94 -7.05
C SER A 106 26.32 10.41 -7.90
N SER A 107 26.32 10.13 -9.21
CA SER A 107 25.19 10.43 -10.11
C SER A 107 23.91 9.69 -9.77
N SER A 108 23.97 8.40 -9.38
CA SER A 108 22.75 7.64 -9.06
C SER A 108 22.09 8.10 -7.76
N LEU A 109 22.82 8.82 -6.89
CA LEU A 109 22.32 9.33 -5.62
C LEU A 109 21.84 10.78 -5.69
N GLN A 110 21.98 11.48 -6.82
CA GLN A 110 21.76 12.94 -6.88
C GLN A 110 20.36 13.41 -6.50
N SER A 111 19.32 12.60 -6.78
CA SER A 111 17.93 12.91 -6.41
C SER A 111 17.53 12.42 -5.01
N MET A 112 18.42 11.72 -4.33
CA MET A 112 18.15 11.06 -3.07
C MET A 112 18.57 11.89 -1.87
N SER A 113 17.97 11.59 -0.73
CA SER A 113 18.34 12.12 0.57
C SER A 113 18.59 10.99 1.55
N LEU A 114 19.53 11.20 2.46
CA LEU A 114 19.83 10.34 3.59
C LEU A 114 19.29 10.98 4.86
N VAL A 115 18.59 10.20 5.69
CA VAL A 115 18.13 10.65 7.00
C VAL A 115 18.69 9.76 8.11
N ILE A 116 19.08 10.37 9.22
CA ILE A 116 19.58 9.70 10.42
C ILE A 116 18.65 9.99 11.59
N ASN A 117 18.20 8.92 12.25
CA ASN A 117 17.40 9.00 13.48
C ASN A 117 16.20 9.98 13.39
N PRO A 118 15.25 9.78 12.45
CA PRO A 118 14.03 10.60 12.38
C PRO A 118 13.15 10.29 13.61
N THR A 119 13.36 11.02 14.70
CA THR A 119 12.73 10.74 16.01
C THR A 119 11.37 11.40 16.22
N ARG A 120 11.01 12.35 15.38
CA ARG A 120 9.75 13.09 15.48
C ARG A 120 8.97 12.96 14.18
N PRO A 121 7.63 12.97 14.22
CA PRO A 121 6.85 13.18 13.01
C PRO A 121 7.17 14.54 12.40
N HIS A 122 7.32 14.59 11.08
CA HIS A 122 7.46 15.85 10.36
C HIS A 122 6.50 15.87 9.18
N THR A 123 5.88 17.04 8.98
CA THR A 123 4.93 17.28 7.90
C THR A 123 5.60 17.78 6.63
N ASP A 124 6.80 18.34 6.73
CA ASP A 124 7.63 18.80 5.61
C ASP A 124 9.05 18.21 5.75
N ILE A 125 9.59 17.76 4.62
CA ILE A 125 10.95 17.23 4.52
C ILE A 125 12.02 18.29 4.83
N ASN A 126 11.73 19.56 4.55
CA ASN A 126 12.67 20.67 4.75
C ASN A 126 12.84 21.04 6.23
N GLU A 127 11.91 20.62 7.08
CA GLU A 127 11.95 20.88 8.53
C GLU A 127 12.58 19.72 9.32
N LEU A 128 13.00 18.65 8.64
CA LEU A 128 13.65 17.51 9.28
C LEU A 128 15.06 17.87 9.74
N ASN A 129 15.35 17.48 10.98
CA ASN A 129 16.73 17.38 11.44
C ASN A 129 17.41 16.14 10.85
N ASN A 130 18.74 16.20 10.73
CA ASN A 130 19.57 15.08 10.28
C ASN A 130 19.22 14.52 8.89
N ILE A 131 18.66 15.36 8.02
CA ILE A 131 18.47 15.05 6.61
C ILE A 131 19.62 15.64 5.78
N TYR A 132 20.13 14.86 4.84
CA TYR A 132 21.27 15.19 4.01
C TYR A 132 20.96 14.86 2.56
N PRO A 133 20.78 15.87 1.69
CA PRO A 133 20.71 15.65 0.25
C PRO A 133 22.01 15.00 -0.25
N LEU A 134 21.89 13.98 -1.10
CA LEU A 134 23.04 13.23 -1.62
C LEU A 134 23.58 13.78 -2.95
N ASN A 135 23.23 15.02 -3.29
CA ASN A 135 23.61 15.70 -4.52
C ASN A 135 25.09 16.09 -4.60
N ASN A 136 25.79 16.16 -3.47
CA ASN A 136 27.20 16.56 -3.38
C ASN A 136 28.03 15.60 -2.50
N VAL A 137 27.86 14.30 -2.71
CA VAL A 137 28.62 13.26 -2.00
C VAL A 137 29.96 12.98 -2.67
N THR A 138 30.98 12.70 -1.86
CA THR A 138 32.25 12.15 -2.33
C THR A 138 32.09 10.65 -2.58
N PRO A 139 32.41 10.14 -3.79
CA PRO A 139 32.25 8.74 -4.11
C PRO A 139 33.31 7.86 -3.42
N PRO A 140 33.08 6.53 -3.34
CA PRO A 140 34.08 5.58 -2.87
C PRO A 140 35.37 5.63 -3.68
N SER A 141 36.49 5.33 -3.02
CA SER A 141 37.82 5.20 -3.62
C SER A 141 38.42 3.83 -3.32
N VAL A 142 39.52 3.49 -4.00
CA VAL A 142 40.26 2.23 -3.75
C VAL A 142 40.74 2.07 -2.30
N SER A 143 40.93 3.17 -1.57
CA SER A 143 41.30 3.16 -0.14
C SER A 143 40.11 3.25 0.81
N ALA A 144 38.91 3.57 0.31
CA ALA A 144 37.71 3.81 1.12
C ALA A 144 36.45 3.40 0.37
N ALA A 145 35.85 2.28 0.76
CA ALA A 145 34.66 1.70 0.10
C ALA A 145 33.33 2.32 0.57
N TYR A 146 33.31 3.62 0.88
CA TYR A 146 32.14 4.34 1.38
C TYR A 146 31.93 5.66 0.64
N PHE A 147 30.68 6.13 0.60
CA PHE A 147 30.36 7.50 0.22
C PHE A 147 30.56 8.41 1.42
N SER A 148 30.87 9.68 1.18
CA SER A 148 31.02 10.68 2.24
C SER A 148 30.16 11.91 1.96
N ILE A 149 29.51 12.42 3.01
CA ILE A 149 28.83 13.72 3.06
C ILE A 149 29.81 14.68 3.74
N PRO A 150 30.52 15.53 2.97
CA PRO A 150 31.51 16.44 3.53
C PRO A 150 30.87 17.42 4.50
N ASN A 151 31.47 17.63 5.67
CA ASN A 151 30.97 18.48 6.75
C ASN A 151 29.58 18.09 7.32
N GLY A 152 29.03 16.94 6.94
CA GLY A 152 27.70 16.51 7.38
C GLY A 152 27.59 16.33 8.90
N ALA A 153 28.68 15.96 9.57
CA ALA A 153 28.67 15.74 11.02
C ALA A 153 28.46 17.06 11.80
N ASN A 154 28.76 18.21 11.21
CA ASN A 154 28.58 19.52 11.86
C ASN A 154 27.11 19.88 12.07
N THR A 155 26.20 19.34 11.26
CA THR A 155 24.75 19.58 11.36
C THR A 155 24.01 18.38 11.97
N LEU A 156 24.73 17.37 12.44
CA LEU A 156 24.14 16.18 13.07
C LEU A 156 23.73 16.53 14.51
N ILE A 157 22.42 16.61 14.73
CA ILE A 157 21.83 16.98 16.02
C ILE A 157 21.65 15.76 16.93
N SER A 158 21.43 14.58 16.33
CA SER A 158 21.24 13.33 17.05
C SER A 158 21.76 12.15 16.25
N GLU A 159 22.38 11.19 16.93
CA GLU A 159 22.88 9.97 16.31
C GLU A 159 21.88 8.81 16.44
N SER A 160 21.93 7.87 15.50
CA SER A 160 21.30 6.56 15.69
C SER A 160 22.17 5.71 16.61
N VAL A 161 21.58 5.09 17.63
CA VAL A 161 22.27 4.15 18.54
C VAL A 161 22.90 2.99 17.75
N GLY A 162 22.18 2.46 16.76
CA GLY A 162 22.67 1.44 15.85
C GLY A 162 23.54 1.95 14.70
N LYS A 163 23.85 3.27 14.66
CA LYS A 163 24.54 3.94 13.55
C LYS A 163 23.88 3.68 12.19
N ARG A 164 22.55 3.63 12.17
CA ARG A 164 21.74 3.38 10.97
C ARG A 164 21.33 4.67 10.28
N HIS A 165 21.21 4.60 8.97
CA HIS A 165 20.65 5.63 8.12
C HIS A 165 19.65 5.02 7.13
N TYR A 166 18.75 5.86 6.61
CA TYR A 166 17.81 5.50 5.56
C TYR A 166 17.99 6.44 4.38
N ILE A 167 18.03 5.90 3.17
CA ILE A 167 18.10 6.64 1.91
C ILE A 167 16.74 6.52 1.22
N PHE A 168 16.24 7.65 0.72
CA PHE A 168 15.00 7.72 -0.01
C PHE A 168 15.10 8.75 -1.14
N ASP A 169 14.27 8.60 -2.17
CA ASP A 169 14.19 9.57 -3.25
C ASP A 169 13.24 10.69 -2.86
N SER A 170 13.75 11.92 -2.78
CA SER A 170 12.98 13.10 -2.36
C SER A 170 11.89 13.48 -3.37
N ASN A 171 11.93 12.96 -4.60
CA ASN A 171 10.89 13.16 -5.60
C ASN A 171 9.87 12.00 -5.66
N ASN A 172 10.10 10.91 -4.92
CA ASN A 172 9.25 9.73 -4.93
C ASN A 172 8.32 9.70 -3.70
N LEU A 173 7.49 10.73 -3.56
CA LEU A 173 6.42 10.70 -2.57
C LEU A 173 5.35 9.69 -3.02
N VAL A 174 5.07 8.73 -2.15
CA VAL A 174 3.93 7.81 -2.33
C VAL A 174 2.77 8.32 -1.53
N GLU A 175 1.63 8.50 -2.18
CA GLU A 175 0.40 9.01 -1.61
C GLU A 175 -0.76 8.08 -1.95
N TYR A 176 -1.47 7.62 -0.92
CA TYR A 176 -2.73 6.89 -1.03
C TYR A 176 -3.86 7.81 -0.63
N CYS A 177 -4.81 8.05 -1.54
CA CYS A 177 -5.92 8.99 -1.33
C CYS A 177 -7.27 8.34 -1.56
N LEU A 178 -8.18 8.56 -0.61
CA LEU A 178 -9.62 8.46 -0.84
C LEU A 178 -10.04 9.64 -1.71
N ALA A 179 -10.35 9.37 -2.97
CA ALA A 179 -10.76 10.39 -3.93
C ALA A 179 -12.28 10.51 -3.99
N ASN A 180 -12.74 11.65 -4.51
CA ASN A 180 -14.15 11.86 -4.81
C ASN A 180 -14.62 10.79 -5.81
N SER A 181 -15.88 10.35 -5.69
CA SER A 181 -16.49 9.28 -6.51
C SER A 181 -16.13 7.83 -6.13
N ASN A 182 -15.91 7.55 -4.84
CA ASN A 182 -15.70 6.18 -4.33
C ASN A 182 -14.46 5.48 -4.92
N LEU A 183 -13.38 6.25 -5.08
CA LEU A 183 -12.13 5.77 -5.62
C LEU A 183 -11.06 5.77 -4.53
N LEU A 184 -10.23 4.73 -4.53
CA LEU A 184 -8.95 4.75 -3.84
C LEU A 184 -7.85 4.86 -4.91
N THR A 185 -6.96 5.83 -4.72
CA THR A 185 -5.87 6.11 -5.67
C THR A 185 -4.50 6.00 -5.01
N ARG A 186 -3.49 5.65 -5.80
CA ARG A 186 -2.07 5.70 -5.46
C ARG A 186 -1.36 6.62 -6.44
N ASN A 187 -0.83 7.75 -5.98
CA ASN A 187 -0.21 8.79 -6.83
C ASN A 187 -1.10 9.18 -8.03
N GLY A 188 -2.41 9.33 -7.79
CA GLY A 188 -3.41 9.65 -8.82
C GLY A 188 -3.86 8.49 -9.71
N VAL A 189 -3.28 7.28 -9.56
CA VAL A 189 -3.71 6.08 -10.30
C VAL A 189 -4.75 5.32 -9.48
N THR A 190 -5.91 5.04 -10.06
CA THR A 190 -6.96 4.25 -9.40
C THR A 190 -6.48 2.84 -9.09
N ILE A 191 -6.56 2.46 -7.81
CA ILE A 191 -6.27 1.09 -7.33
C ILE A 191 -7.54 0.32 -6.96
N SER A 192 -8.62 1.03 -6.65
CA SER A 192 -9.97 0.47 -6.50
C SER A 192 -11.00 1.54 -6.83
N ASP A 193 -12.09 1.12 -7.48
CA ASP A 193 -13.26 1.92 -7.79
C ASP A 193 -14.50 1.51 -6.98
N ARG A 194 -14.29 0.74 -5.91
CA ARG A 194 -15.33 0.14 -5.07
C ARG A 194 -15.26 0.59 -3.61
N VAL A 195 -14.41 1.57 -3.29
CA VAL A 195 -14.20 2.05 -1.92
C VAL A 195 -15.12 3.22 -1.64
N MET A 196 -16.02 3.11 -0.67
CA MET A 196 -16.91 4.19 -0.25
C MET A 196 -16.13 5.25 0.53
N SER A 197 -15.68 6.30 -0.17
CA SER A 197 -14.80 7.33 0.40
C SER A 197 -15.39 8.04 1.61
N GLU A 198 -16.72 8.24 1.66
CA GLU A 198 -17.40 8.93 2.77
C GLU A 198 -17.41 8.13 4.08
N ASN A 199 -17.37 6.80 3.99
CA ASN A 199 -17.38 5.89 5.13
C ASN A 199 -15.99 5.27 5.39
N SER A 200 -14.99 5.70 4.64
CA SER A 200 -13.62 5.22 4.75
C SER A 200 -12.72 6.29 5.37
N THR A 201 -11.68 5.87 6.07
CA THR A 201 -10.66 6.74 6.68
C THR A 201 -9.27 6.20 6.39
N LEU A 202 -8.38 7.09 5.99
CA LEU A 202 -6.95 6.88 5.92
C LEU A 202 -6.28 7.93 6.81
N SER A 203 -5.61 7.50 7.87
CA SER A 203 -4.94 8.41 8.79
C SER A 203 -3.57 7.88 9.23
N TYR A 204 -2.65 8.81 9.50
CA TYR A 204 -1.40 8.50 10.18
C TYR A 204 -1.42 9.12 11.56
N GLN A 205 -1.24 8.28 12.57
CA GLN A 205 -1.03 8.66 13.96
C GLN A 205 0.48 8.64 14.23
N PRO A 206 1.10 9.80 14.51
CA PRO A 206 2.51 9.89 14.83
C PRO A 206 2.98 9.05 16.00
N ALA A 207 4.26 8.66 15.98
CA ALA A 207 4.91 8.06 17.14
C ALA A 207 5.00 9.06 18.31
N ASP A 208 4.91 8.53 19.53
CA ASP A 208 5.23 9.25 20.76
C ASP A 208 6.31 8.52 21.58
N VAL A 209 6.53 8.90 22.83
CA VAL A 209 7.56 8.29 23.69
C VAL A 209 7.20 6.83 24.07
N GLN A 210 5.93 6.45 23.97
CA GLN A 210 5.40 5.18 24.46
C GLN A 210 4.88 4.27 23.33
N SER A 211 4.70 4.79 22.13
CA SER A 211 4.09 4.10 20.99
C SER A 211 4.79 4.44 19.68
N ASN A 212 4.84 3.46 18.78
CA ASN A 212 5.29 3.67 17.42
C ASN A 212 4.19 4.37 16.61
N GLY A 213 4.57 5.03 15.52
CA GLY A 213 3.59 5.58 14.59
C GLY A 213 2.75 4.47 13.98
N VAL A 214 1.48 4.76 13.73
CA VAL A 214 0.52 3.81 13.17
C VAL A 214 -0.21 4.47 12.00
N VAL A 215 -0.30 3.76 10.88
CA VAL A 215 -1.23 4.11 9.81
C VAL A 215 -2.51 3.32 10.04
N GLU A 216 -3.60 4.03 10.28
CA GLU A 216 -4.93 3.47 10.47
C GLU A 216 -5.70 3.49 9.15
N LEU A 217 -6.24 2.34 8.79
CA LEU A 217 -7.06 2.13 7.60
C LEU A 217 -8.43 1.64 8.03
N ILE A 218 -9.47 2.37 7.65
CA ILE A 218 -10.86 1.91 7.69
C ILE A 218 -11.39 2.04 6.28
N LEU A 219 -11.59 0.93 5.57
CA LEU A 219 -12.03 0.93 4.17
C LEU A 219 -13.33 0.17 4.03
N GLU A 220 -14.40 0.85 3.60
CA GLU A 220 -15.65 0.20 3.21
C GLU A 220 -15.65 -0.06 1.71
N PHE A 221 -15.74 -1.34 1.33
CA PHE A 221 -15.93 -1.76 -0.05
C PHE A 221 -17.40 -2.05 -0.30
N ALA A 222 -17.98 -1.52 -1.37
CA ALA A 222 -19.40 -1.71 -1.68
C ALA A 222 -19.65 -2.05 -3.16
N GLU A 223 -20.57 -2.99 -3.39
CA GLU A 223 -21.03 -3.38 -4.73
C GLU A 223 -22.42 -4.00 -4.65
N ASN A 224 -23.32 -3.65 -5.59
CA ASN A 224 -24.67 -4.23 -5.70
C ASN A 224 -25.49 -4.25 -4.39
N ASN A 225 -25.46 -3.14 -3.61
CA ASN A 225 -26.08 -3.00 -2.28
C ASN A 225 -25.51 -3.89 -1.16
N GLU A 226 -24.38 -4.54 -1.40
CA GLU A 226 -23.61 -5.20 -0.35
C GLU A 226 -22.40 -4.34 -0.02
N SER A 227 -22.05 -4.26 1.26
CA SER A 227 -20.81 -3.62 1.68
C SER A 227 -20.07 -4.44 2.73
N THR A 228 -18.77 -4.24 2.81
CA THR A 228 -17.91 -4.84 3.83
C THR A 228 -16.86 -3.83 4.26
N VAL A 229 -16.73 -3.65 5.57
CA VAL A 229 -15.74 -2.77 6.18
C VAL A 229 -14.52 -3.59 6.57
N PHE A 230 -13.34 -3.08 6.24
CA PHE A 230 -12.05 -3.62 6.66
C PHE A 230 -11.31 -2.59 7.50
N GLU A 231 -10.87 -3.02 8.67
CA GLU A 231 -10.10 -2.20 9.60
C GLU A 231 -8.71 -2.81 9.77
N GLN A 232 -7.68 -1.99 9.61
CA GLN A 232 -6.30 -2.42 9.79
C GLN A 232 -5.43 -1.29 10.33
N GLU A 233 -4.69 -1.61 11.39
CA GLU A 233 -3.60 -0.78 11.90
C GLU A 233 -2.26 -1.32 11.38
N ILE A 234 -1.50 -0.45 10.73
CA ILE A 234 -0.17 -0.75 10.22
C ILE A 234 0.84 0.00 11.06
N GLN A 235 1.57 -0.73 11.88
CA GLN A 235 2.68 -0.17 12.65
C GLN A 235 3.79 0.30 11.69
N VAL A 236 4.17 1.57 11.82
CA VAL A 236 5.36 2.13 11.19
C VAL A 236 6.56 1.66 12.01
N ILE A 237 7.40 0.85 11.37
CA ILE A 237 8.52 0.20 12.03
C ILE A 237 9.65 1.22 12.20
N ASN A 238 9.80 1.73 13.42
CA ASN A 238 10.96 2.49 13.83
C ASN A 238 11.92 1.54 14.58
N VAL A 239 12.68 0.70 13.86
CA VAL A 239 13.69 -0.13 14.54
C VAL A 239 14.98 0.69 14.69
N PRO A 240 15.37 1.08 15.92
CA PRO A 240 16.64 1.76 16.17
C PRO A 240 17.88 0.91 15.80
#